data_AF-A0A7W5ZND2-F1
#
_entry.id   AF-A0A7W5ZND2-F1
#
_cell.length_a   1.000
_cell.length_b   1.000
_cell.length_c   1.000
_cell.angle_alpha   90.00
_cell.angle_beta   90.00
_cell.angle_gamma   90.00
#
_symmetry.space_group_name_H-M   'P 1'
#
loop_
_entity.id
_entity.type
_entity.pdbx_description
1 polymer ?
#
loop_
_entity_poly.entity_id
_entity_poly.type
_entity_poly.pdbx_seq_one_letter_code
_entity_poly.pdbx_strand_id
1 'polypeptide(L)'
;MTTDDKIKRLKELNQLEEELKAKRDFKGLIDIYDESMKLFDSIGNHTERIPQKAYCLARLGRKAEAEKTLEGLRNVSFFADQDELFRAITLVSFFLTTPASELNLMQLNTIKNWLKDPQASKQVLQVVFDYSDFVGNIKPFDNSRLQTRQTYFSDELLECVFAAMGRNDDTKIYYNRETNDVQQEVEGYLTSHMTADQSAENRRLANRIMNSDSTDPIIDGLHFLIPRLPLSTFLEKFKEYADDNEDLIDFIDEFESTIMEEYGDYVDSIDDLVFSESVSNSFFTELDKWYRNNDFDIDELKEIINKTRNSISSDFLIEVNEE
;
A
#
# COMPACT_ATOMS: atom_id res chain seq x y z
N MET A 1 -9.78 -38.48 17.39
CA MET A 1 -8.84 -37.43 17.84
C MET A 1 -9.62 -36.26 18.35
N THR A 2 -9.26 -35.76 19.52
CA THR A 2 -9.78 -34.50 20.06
C THR A 2 -9.20 -33.31 19.27
N THR A 3 -9.76 -32.11 19.47
CA THR A 3 -9.21 -30.88 18.88
C THR A 3 -7.78 -30.63 19.33
N ASP A 4 -7.47 -30.89 20.61
CA ASP A 4 -6.12 -30.73 21.15
C ASP A 4 -5.12 -31.71 20.53
N ASP A 5 -5.55 -32.95 20.27
CA ASP A 5 -4.72 -33.94 19.55
C ASP A 5 -4.43 -33.48 18.13
N LYS A 6 -5.42 -32.89 17.44
CA LYS A 6 -5.25 -32.35 16.08
C LYS A 6 -4.25 -31.19 16.06
N ILE A 7 -4.39 -30.25 17.00
CA ILE A 7 -3.47 -29.09 17.11
C ILE A 7 -2.05 -29.56 17.42
N LYS A 8 -1.88 -30.51 18.34
CA LYS A 8 -0.56 -31.08 18.64
C LYS A 8 0.04 -31.74 17.40
N ARG A 9 -0.74 -32.55 16.69
CA ARG A 9 -0.27 -33.22 15.47
C ARG A 9 0.12 -32.23 14.38
N LEU A 10 -0.62 -31.13 14.22
CA LEU A 10 -0.28 -30.09 13.25
C LEU A 10 1.06 -29.41 13.57
N LYS A 11 1.36 -29.16 14.86
CA LYS A 11 2.67 -28.63 15.27
C LYS A 11 3.81 -29.59 14.91
N GLU A 12 3.61 -30.89 15.13
CA GLU A 12 4.58 -31.92 14.73
C GLU A 12 4.78 -31.95 13.20
N LEU A 13 3.69 -31.86 12.43
CA LEU A 13 3.75 -31.80 10.97
C LEU A 13 4.49 -30.57 10.47
N ASN A 14 4.26 -29.40 11.06
CA ASN A 14 4.97 -28.17 10.68
C ASN A 14 6.48 -28.28 10.95
N GLN A 15 6.89 -28.91 12.06
CA GLN A 15 8.32 -29.13 12.32
C GLN A 15 8.93 -30.08 11.28
N LEU A 16 8.24 -31.17 10.96
CA LEU A 16 8.69 -32.14 9.97
C LEU A 16 8.72 -31.54 8.56
N GLU A 17 7.76 -30.67 8.23
CA GLU A 17 7.72 -29.90 6.98
C GLU A 17 9.02 -29.10 6.79
N GLU A 18 9.45 -28.34 7.80
CA GLU A 18 10.69 -27.55 7.72
C GLU A 18 11.94 -28.43 7.58
N GLU A 19 11.99 -29.57 8.28
CA GLU A 19 13.09 -30.54 8.11
C GLU A 19 13.16 -31.12 6.70
N LEU A 20 12.01 -31.40 6.09
CA LEU A 20 11.92 -31.95 4.74
C LEU A 20 12.22 -30.87 3.68
N LYS A 21 11.77 -29.62 3.87
CA LYS A 21 12.14 -28.46 3.03
C LYS A 21 13.64 -28.23 3.04
N ALA A 22 14.30 -28.32 4.20
CA ALA A 22 15.75 -28.18 4.31
C ALA A 22 16.50 -29.29 3.54
N LYS A 23 15.95 -30.51 3.53
CA LYS A 23 16.51 -31.66 2.81
C LYS A 23 16.09 -31.75 1.34
N ARG A 24 15.24 -30.84 0.86
CA ARG A 24 14.60 -30.90 -0.47
C ARG A 24 13.84 -32.21 -0.72
N ASP A 25 13.24 -32.79 0.31
CA ASP A 25 12.46 -34.03 0.18
C ASP A 25 11.02 -33.74 -0.27
N PHE A 26 10.87 -33.48 -1.58
CA PHE A 26 9.56 -33.20 -2.19
C PHE A 26 8.56 -34.36 -2.04
N LYS A 27 9.05 -35.60 -1.96
CA LYS A 27 8.17 -36.77 -1.82
C LYS A 27 7.60 -36.82 -0.40
N GLY A 28 8.44 -36.66 0.61
CA GLY A 28 8.01 -36.58 2.01
C GLY A 28 7.03 -35.41 2.25
N LEU A 29 7.29 -34.25 1.63
CA LEU A 29 6.40 -33.08 1.75
C LEU A 29 4.97 -33.34 1.24
N ILE A 30 4.80 -34.14 0.18
CA ILE A 30 3.46 -34.50 -0.32
C ILE A 30 2.65 -35.23 0.77
N ASP A 31 3.27 -36.16 1.50
CA ASP A 31 2.61 -36.91 2.57
C ASP A 31 2.20 -35.98 3.73
N ILE A 32 3.03 -35.00 4.07
CA ILE A 32 2.73 -33.98 5.08
C ILE A 32 1.50 -33.14 4.68
N TYR A 33 1.46 -32.64 3.45
CA TYR A 33 0.35 -31.82 2.98
C TYR A 33 -0.96 -32.62 2.92
N ASP A 34 -0.89 -33.89 2.50
CA ASP A 34 -2.06 -34.78 2.49
C ASP A 34 -2.57 -35.09 3.90
N GLU A 35 -1.68 -35.28 4.88
CA GLU A 35 -2.08 -35.47 6.27
C GLU A 35 -2.68 -34.19 6.84
N SER A 36 -2.06 -33.04 6.59
CA SER A 36 -2.55 -31.73 7.04
C SER A 36 -3.97 -31.45 6.56
N MET A 37 -4.23 -31.61 5.25
CA MET A 37 -5.55 -31.40 4.65
C MET A 37 -6.62 -32.36 5.23
N LYS A 38 -6.26 -33.59 5.60
CA LYS A 38 -7.17 -34.53 6.25
C LYS A 38 -7.45 -34.19 7.72
N LEU A 39 -6.46 -33.67 8.44
CA LEU A 39 -6.59 -33.30 9.85
C LEU A 39 -7.46 -32.05 10.02
N PHE A 40 -7.28 -31.07 9.14
CA PHE A 40 -7.98 -29.79 9.11
C PHE A 40 -8.58 -29.54 7.72
N ASP A 41 -9.81 -30.01 7.54
CA ASP A 41 -10.60 -29.79 6.32
C ASP A 41 -11.22 -28.39 6.36
N SER A 42 -10.41 -27.37 6.08
CA SER A 42 -10.83 -25.96 6.04
C SER A 42 -10.38 -25.29 4.75
N ILE A 43 -11.16 -24.31 4.29
CA ILE A 43 -10.87 -23.55 3.06
C ILE A 43 -9.44 -23.00 3.10
N GLY A 44 -9.06 -22.32 4.20
CA GLY A 44 -7.72 -21.74 4.36
C GLY A 44 -6.58 -22.77 4.33
N ASN A 45 -6.81 -23.96 4.87
CA ASN A 45 -5.79 -25.02 4.80
C ASN A 45 -5.67 -25.57 3.37
N HIS A 46 -6.79 -25.77 2.66
CA HIS A 46 -6.77 -26.23 1.28
C HIS A 46 -6.14 -25.21 0.33
N THR A 47 -6.43 -23.91 0.50
CA THR A 47 -5.84 -22.84 -0.34
C THR A 47 -4.33 -22.76 -0.17
N GLU A 48 -3.79 -23.06 1.02
CA GLU A 48 -2.35 -23.10 1.26
C GLU A 48 -1.70 -24.41 0.80
N ARG A 49 -2.28 -25.57 1.17
CA ARG A 49 -1.63 -26.89 0.99
C ARG A 49 -1.75 -27.45 -0.42
N ILE A 50 -2.81 -27.14 -1.16
CA ILE A 50 -2.99 -27.62 -2.53
C ILE A 50 -1.87 -27.11 -3.47
N PRO A 51 -1.55 -25.79 -3.51
CA PRO A 51 -0.44 -25.29 -4.31
C PRO A 51 0.92 -25.88 -3.90
N GLN A 52 1.19 -25.99 -2.59
CA GLN A 52 2.43 -26.58 -2.08
C GLN A 52 2.62 -28.04 -2.51
N LYS A 53 1.56 -28.84 -2.45
CA LYS A 53 1.56 -30.22 -2.94
C LYS A 53 1.75 -30.27 -4.45
N ALA A 54 1.00 -29.47 -5.21
CA ALA A 54 1.12 -29.43 -6.66
C ALA A 54 2.53 -29.00 -7.10
N TYR A 55 3.14 -28.06 -6.38
CA TYR A 55 4.53 -27.67 -6.57
C TYR A 55 5.50 -28.84 -6.39
N CYS A 56 5.40 -29.59 -5.29
CA CYS A 56 6.24 -30.76 -5.05
C CYS A 56 6.07 -31.83 -6.16
N LEU A 57 4.84 -32.06 -6.63
CA LEU A 57 4.56 -32.96 -7.74
C LEU A 57 5.19 -32.47 -9.06
N ALA A 58 5.11 -31.17 -9.34
CA ALA A 58 5.76 -30.56 -10.49
C ALA A 58 7.29 -30.76 -10.44
N ARG A 59 7.90 -30.55 -9.26
CA ARG A 59 9.34 -30.76 -9.04
C ARG A 59 9.79 -32.20 -9.20
N LEU A 60 8.90 -33.17 -8.97
CA LEU A 60 9.13 -34.59 -9.22
C LEU A 60 8.83 -35.01 -10.68
N GLY A 61 8.46 -34.08 -11.57
CA GLY A 61 8.09 -34.38 -12.95
C GLY A 61 6.72 -35.06 -13.11
N ARG A 62 5.90 -35.09 -12.05
CA ARG A 62 4.57 -35.75 -12.03
C ARG A 62 3.48 -34.80 -12.50
N LYS A 63 3.61 -34.31 -13.74
CA LYS A 63 2.78 -33.24 -14.30
C LYS A 63 1.27 -33.47 -14.18
N ALA A 64 0.77 -34.62 -14.64
CA ALA A 64 -0.66 -34.92 -14.63
C ALA A 64 -1.26 -34.94 -13.21
N GLU A 65 -0.46 -35.35 -12.21
CA GLU A 65 -0.91 -35.39 -10.82
C GLU A 65 -0.90 -34.00 -10.19
N ALA A 66 0.06 -33.16 -10.55
CA ALA A 66 0.09 -31.76 -10.12
C ALA A 66 -1.09 -30.98 -10.69
N GLU A 67 -1.41 -31.14 -11.99
CA GLU A 67 -2.57 -30.52 -12.63
C GLU A 67 -3.88 -30.96 -11.95
N LYS A 68 -4.06 -32.27 -11.72
CA LYS A 68 -5.20 -32.80 -10.98
C LYS A 68 -5.29 -32.27 -9.55
N THR A 69 -4.14 -32.06 -8.90
CA THR A 69 -4.11 -31.49 -7.54
C THR A 69 -4.59 -30.04 -7.56
N LEU A 70 -4.14 -29.23 -8.53
CA LEU A 70 -4.59 -27.85 -8.70
C LEU A 70 -6.10 -27.73 -9.00
N GLU A 71 -6.71 -28.70 -9.68
CA GLU A 71 -8.17 -28.73 -9.86
C GLU A 71 -8.93 -28.71 -8.53
N GLY A 72 -8.32 -29.20 -7.45
CA GLY A 72 -8.86 -29.11 -6.09
C GLY A 72 -9.13 -27.68 -5.63
N LEU A 73 -8.41 -26.69 -6.17
CA LEU A 73 -8.65 -25.27 -5.86
C LEU A 73 -10.02 -24.79 -6.35
N ARG A 74 -10.61 -25.41 -7.38
CA ARG A 74 -11.96 -25.06 -7.85
C ARG A 74 -13.03 -25.26 -6.79
N ASN A 75 -12.81 -26.20 -5.86
CA ASN A 75 -13.76 -26.49 -4.79
C ASN A 75 -13.73 -25.43 -3.68
N VAL A 76 -12.67 -24.63 -3.61
CA VAL A 76 -12.47 -23.59 -2.60
C VAL A 76 -12.40 -22.17 -3.18
N SER A 77 -12.38 -22.05 -4.52
CA SER A 77 -12.13 -20.79 -5.21
C SER A 77 -13.18 -19.73 -4.94
N PHE A 78 -14.44 -20.09 -4.70
CA PHE A 78 -15.49 -19.09 -4.42
C PHE A 78 -15.27 -18.35 -3.09
N PHE A 79 -14.51 -18.92 -2.16
CA PHE A 79 -14.34 -18.41 -0.80
C PHE A 79 -12.92 -17.92 -0.52
N ALA A 80 -12.06 -17.88 -1.53
CA ALA A 80 -10.65 -17.55 -1.41
C ALA A 80 -10.33 -16.26 -2.19
N ASP A 81 -9.25 -15.61 -1.79
CA ASP A 81 -8.69 -14.47 -2.52
C ASP A 81 -8.29 -14.92 -3.94
N GLN A 82 -8.86 -14.26 -4.95
CA GLN A 82 -8.66 -14.65 -6.35
C GLN A 82 -7.23 -14.35 -6.82
N ASP A 83 -6.61 -13.28 -6.32
CA ASP A 83 -5.26 -12.89 -6.69
C ASP A 83 -4.25 -13.84 -6.05
N GLU A 84 -4.50 -14.25 -4.80
CA GLU A 84 -3.73 -15.30 -4.14
C GLU A 84 -3.81 -16.60 -4.93
N LEU A 85 -5.02 -17.06 -5.31
CA LEU A 85 -5.16 -18.27 -6.10
C LEU A 85 -4.46 -18.18 -7.46
N PHE A 86 -4.63 -17.05 -8.15
CA PHE A 86 -4.00 -16.81 -9.44
C PHE A 86 -2.47 -16.87 -9.35
N ARG A 87 -1.87 -16.22 -8.35
CA ARG A 87 -0.43 -16.26 -8.10
C ARG A 87 0.07 -17.67 -7.79
N ALA A 88 -0.60 -18.40 -6.89
CA ALA A 88 -0.26 -19.79 -6.58
C ALA A 88 -0.27 -20.69 -7.82
N ILE A 89 -1.34 -20.63 -8.61
CA ILE A 89 -1.47 -21.43 -9.85
C ILE A 89 -0.38 -21.07 -10.85
N THR A 90 -0.10 -19.77 -11.01
CA THR A 90 0.96 -19.26 -11.88
C THR A 90 2.33 -19.79 -11.45
N LEU A 91 2.68 -19.72 -10.15
CA LEU A 91 3.94 -20.25 -9.63
C LEU A 91 4.10 -21.72 -9.97
N VAL A 92 3.10 -22.56 -9.68
CA VAL A 92 3.17 -23.99 -9.99
C VAL A 92 3.28 -24.22 -11.50
N SER A 93 2.56 -23.45 -12.31
CA SER A 93 2.54 -23.57 -13.77
C SER A 93 3.91 -23.34 -14.40
N PHE A 94 4.74 -22.45 -13.83
CA PHE A 94 6.13 -22.26 -14.28
C PHE A 94 6.92 -23.58 -14.27
N PHE A 95 6.72 -24.42 -13.25
CA PHE A 95 7.41 -25.70 -13.09
C PHE A 95 6.69 -26.88 -13.78
N LEU A 96 5.44 -26.70 -14.24
CA LEU A 96 4.72 -27.69 -15.07
C LEU A 96 5.01 -27.56 -16.57
N THR A 97 5.35 -26.35 -16.99
CA THR A 97 5.61 -26.00 -18.40
C THR A 97 7.07 -26.05 -18.75
N THR A 98 7.95 -25.97 -17.76
CA THR A 98 9.39 -25.91 -17.96
C THR A 98 10.08 -26.69 -16.85
N PRO A 99 11.12 -27.50 -17.14
CA PRO A 99 11.95 -28.08 -16.09
C PRO A 99 12.49 -26.99 -15.17
N ALA A 100 12.61 -27.26 -13.87
CA ALA A 100 13.05 -26.26 -12.88
C ALA A 100 14.41 -25.62 -13.22
N SER A 101 15.31 -26.37 -13.86
CA SER A 101 16.62 -25.90 -14.33
C SER A 101 16.59 -24.97 -15.54
N GLU A 102 15.42 -24.74 -16.13
CA GLU A 102 15.25 -24.08 -17.43
C GLU A 102 14.26 -22.90 -17.39
N LEU A 103 13.88 -22.43 -16.19
CA LEU A 103 12.98 -21.27 -16.06
C LEU A 103 13.47 -20.11 -16.92
N ASN A 104 12.57 -19.59 -17.76
CA ASN A 104 12.92 -18.52 -18.69
C ASN A 104 13.00 -17.16 -17.96
N LEU A 105 13.57 -16.16 -18.64
CA LEU A 105 13.81 -14.84 -18.06
C LEU A 105 12.52 -14.17 -17.55
N MET A 106 11.39 -14.36 -18.24
CA MET A 106 10.11 -13.80 -17.83
C MET A 106 9.65 -14.43 -16.51
N GLN A 107 9.64 -15.76 -16.42
CA GLN A 107 9.25 -16.50 -15.20
C GLN A 107 10.15 -16.13 -14.02
N LEU A 108 11.46 -16.07 -14.24
CA LEU A 108 12.41 -15.64 -13.23
C LEU A 108 12.09 -14.22 -12.77
N ASN A 109 11.96 -13.25 -13.67
CA ASN A 109 11.64 -11.87 -13.32
C ASN A 109 10.31 -11.74 -12.57
N THR A 110 9.29 -12.53 -12.91
CA THR A 110 8.03 -12.58 -12.15
C THR A 110 8.27 -13.00 -10.70
N ILE A 111 8.98 -14.10 -10.46
CA ILE A 111 9.31 -14.56 -9.10
C ILE A 111 10.13 -13.49 -8.36
N LYS A 112 11.12 -12.88 -9.03
CA LYS A 112 11.97 -11.83 -8.46
C LYS A 112 11.16 -10.60 -8.02
N ASN A 113 10.18 -10.20 -8.83
CA ASN A 113 9.31 -9.07 -8.52
C ASN A 113 8.34 -9.41 -7.38
N TRP A 114 7.72 -10.60 -7.40
CA TRP A 114 6.82 -11.05 -6.34
C TRP A 114 7.53 -11.23 -5.00
N LEU A 115 8.80 -11.64 -5.00
CA LEU A 115 9.59 -11.68 -3.77
C LEU A 115 9.75 -10.31 -3.10
N LYS A 116 9.61 -9.20 -3.84
CA LYS A 116 9.70 -7.82 -3.31
C LYS A 116 8.34 -7.23 -2.91
N ASP A 117 7.25 -7.89 -3.25
CA ASP A 117 5.89 -7.47 -2.93
C ASP A 117 5.43 -8.11 -1.61
N PRO A 118 4.81 -7.38 -0.67
CA PRO A 118 4.46 -7.91 0.65
C PRO A 118 3.56 -9.15 0.59
N GLN A 119 2.51 -9.11 -0.24
CA GLN A 119 1.51 -10.18 -0.30
C GLN A 119 2.03 -11.36 -1.12
N ALA A 120 2.63 -11.10 -2.28
CA ALA A 120 3.14 -12.13 -3.16
C ALA A 120 4.40 -12.80 -2.59
N SER A 121 5.24 -12.08 -1.84
CA SER A 121 6.49 -12.63 -1.30
C SER A 121 6.22 -13.77 -0.33
N LYS A 122 5.26 -13.58 0.59
CA LYS A 122 4.82 -14.64 1.51
C LYS A 122 4.42 -15.91 0.75
N GLN A 123 3.65 -15.72 -0.33
CA GLN A 123 3.16 -16.84 -1.13
C GLN A 123 4.27 -17.53 -1.93
N VAL A 124 5.22 -16.78 -2.48
CA VAL A 124 6.41 -17.36 -3.13
C VAL A 124 7.19 -18.20 -2.12
N LEU A 125 7.43 -17.69 -0.92
CA LEU A 125 8.15 -18.42 0.15
C LEU A 125 7.42 -19.69 0.59
N GLN A 126 6.08 -19.66 0.63
CA GLN A 126 5.26 -20.82 0.99
C GLN A 126 5.23 -21.90 -0.10
N VAL A 127 5.03 -21.50 -1.37
CA VAL A 127 4.85 -22.44 -2.48
C VAL A 127 6.18 -22.90 -3.05
N VAL A 128 7.09 -21.98 -3.33
CA VAL A 128 8.41 -22.21 -3.95
C VAL A 128 9.48 -22.05 -2.86
N PHE A 129 9.47 -22.93 -1.86
CA PHE A 129 10.34 -22.81 -0.68
C PHE A 129 11.85 -22.88 -1.00
N ASP A 130 12.23 -23.38 -2.18
CA ASP A 130 13.60 -23.39 -2.69
C ASP A 130 13.85 -22.33 -3.77
N TYR A 131 13.10 -21.22 -3.74
CA TYR A 131 13.23 -20.09 -4.67
C TYR A 131 14.68 -19.60 -4.84
N SER A 132 15.49 -19.69 -3.79
CA SER A 132 16.90 -19.28 -3.76
C SER A 132 17.73 -19.92 -4.86
N ASP A 133 17.35 -21.11 -5.27
CA ASP A 133 18.05 -21.91 -6.27
C ASP A 133 17.89 -21.31 -7.69
N PHE A 134 16.92 -20.40 -7.88
CA PHE A 134 16.55 -19.81 -9.17
C PHE A 134 16.86 -18.31 -9.27
N VAL A 135 16.63 -17.55 -8.21
CA VAL A 135 16.63 -16.08 -8.29
C VAL A 135 17.94 -15.42 -7.86
N GLY A 136 18.88 -16.19 -7.30
CA GLY A 136 20.14 -15.67 -6.77
C GLY A 136 19.96 -14.87 -5.48
N ASN A 137 20.75 -13.81 -5.31
CA ASN A 137 20.81 -12.99 -4.09
C ASN A 137 19.65 -11.98 -3.99
N ILE A 138 18.40 -12.46 -4.06
CA ILE A 138 17.24 -11.62 -3.78
C ILE A 138 16.82 -11.80 -2.34
N LYS A 139 16.77 -10.68 -1.62
CA LYS A 139 16.16 -10.62 -0.30
C LYS A 139 14.64 -10.51 -0.47
N PRO A 140 13.85 -11.45 0.06
CA PRO A 140 12.40 -11.32 0.09
C PRO A 140 11.97 -10.09 0.88
N PHE A 141 10.76 -9.60 0.62
CA PHE A 141 10.14 -8.53 1.38
C PHE A 141 10.06 -8.92 2.85
N ASP A 142 10.55 -8.03 3.69
CA ASP A 142 10.50 -8.20 5.13
C ASP A 142 9.17 -7.68 5.67
N ASN A 143 8.27 -8.61 5.99
CA ASN A 143 6.92 -8.26 6.47
C ASN A 143 6.93 -7.50 7.80
N SER A 144 8.02 -7.52 8.58
CA SER A 144 8.11 -6.68 9.78
C SER A 144 8.15 -5.19 9.44
N ARG A 145 8.51 -4.81 8.20
CA ARG A 145 8.48 -3.41 7.74
C ARG A 145 7.07 -2.83 7.82
N LEU A 146 6.04 -3.64 7.57
CA LEU A 146 4.63 -3.25 7.67
C LEU A 146 4.17 -2.96 9.10
N GLN A 147 4.97 -3.32 10.11
CA GLN A 147 4.69 -3.02 11.51
C GLN A 147 5.31 -1.69 11.95
N THR A 148 6.03 -1.00 11.07
CA THR A 148 6.60 0.32 11.36
C THR A 148 5.48 1.32 11.53
N ARG A 149 5.47 2.01 12.68
CA ARG A 149 4.55 3.11 12.98
C ARG A 149 5.35 4.34 13.35
N GLN A 150 5.00 5.47 12.77
CA GLN A 150 5.55 6.77 13.12
C GLN A 150 4.67 7.39 14.20
N THR A 151 5.31 7.96 15.22
CA THR A 151 4.63 8.61 16.35
C THR A 151 4.99 10.10 16.45
N TYR A 152 5.78 10.60 15.52
CA TYR A 152 6.24 11.98 15.48
C TYR A 152 6.21 12.50 14.04
N PHE A 153 5.54 13.64 13.87
CA PHE A 153 5.40 14.33 12.60
C PHE A 153 6.01 15.74 12.75
N SER A 154 7.00 16.06 11.92
CA SER A 154 7.62 17.39 11.91
C SER A 154 6.71 18.42 11.24
N ASP A 155 6.89 19.70 11.56
CA ASP A 155 6.17 20.79 10.90
C ASP A 155 6.38 20.75 9.37
N GLU A 156 7.61 20.48 8.91
CA GLU A 156 7.91 20.30 7.48
C GLU A 156 7.09 19.17 6.85
N LEU A 157 6.91 18.04 7.55
CA LEU A 157 6.07 16.94 7.06
C LEU A 157 4.60 17.37 6.98
N LEU A 158 4.09 18.04 8.02
CA LEU A 158 2.70 18.52 8.06
C LEU A 158 2.43 19.52 6.93
N GLU A 159 3.36 20.44 6.68
CA GLU A 159 3.30 21.39 5.57
C GLU A 159 3.34 20.68 4.21
N CYS A 160 4.25 19.71 4.02
CA CYS A 160 4.34 18.94 2.78
C CYS A 160 3.06 18.13 2.50
N VAL A 161 2.49 17.49 3.52
CA VAL A 161 1.23 16.74 3.40
C VAL A 161 0.09 17.68 3.02
N PHE A 162 -0.06 18.81 3.72
CA PHE A 162 -1.11 19.78 3.41
C PHE A 162 -0.99 20.32 1.98
N ALA A 163 0.22 20.69 1.57
CA ALA A 163 0.49 21.16 0.21
C ALA A 163 0.19 20.09 -0.84
N ALA A 164 0.52 18.83 -0.56
CA ALA A 164 0.22 17.70 -1.45
C ALA A 164 -1.30 17.47 -1.60
N MET A 165 -2.09 17.69 -0.54
CA MET A 165 -3.55 17.60 -0.60
C MET A 165 -4.19 18.70 -1.47
N GLY A 166 -3.56 19.88 -1.56
CA GLY A 166 -4.03 21.02 -2.34
C GLY A 166 -3.69 21.01 -3.83
N ARG A 167 -3.21 19.88 -4.37
CA ARG A 167 -2.80 19.76 -5.78
C ARG A 167 -3.96 19.93 -6.77
N ASN A 168 -3.64 20.49 -7.94
CA ASN A 168 -4.59 20.73 -9.03
C ASN A 168 -4.78 19.52 -9.95
N ASP A 169 -3.75 18.68 -10.08
CA ASP A 169 -3.69 17.58 -11.02
C ASP A 169 -3.80 16.21 -10.33
N ASP A 170 -3.90 15.16 -11.14
CA ASP A 170 -3.97 13.77 -10.69
C ASP A 170 -2.58 13.20 -10.36
N THR A 171 -1.61 14.06 -10.05
CA THR A 171 -0.29 13.62 -9.60
C THR A 171 -0.44 12.74 -8.38
N LYS A 172 0.18 11.57 -8.41
CA LYS A 172 0.18 10.63 -7.30
C LYS A 172 1.30 10.98 -6.35
N ILE A 173 0.92 11.47 -5.17
CA ILE A 173 1.81 11.80 -4.08
C ILE A 173 1.48 10.85 -2.92
N TYR A 174 2.50 10.18 -2.40
CA TYR A 174 2.39 9.17 -1.37
C TYR A 174 3.09 9.64 -0.11
N TYR A 175 2.50 9.34 1.05
CA TYR A 175 3.22 9.30 2.30
C TYR A 175 3.87 7.92 2.47
N ASN A 176 5.18 7.89 2.64
CA ASN A 176 5.93 6.69 2.95
C ASN A 176 6.11 6.58 4.48
N ARG A 177 5.34 5.67 5.08
CA ARG A 177 5.33 5.42 6.53
C ARG A 177 6.66 4.90 7.06
N GLU A 178 7.42 4.16 6.26
CA GLU A 178 8.70 3.61 6.72
C GLU A 178 9.76 4.71 6.86
N THR A 179 9.85 5.58 5.85
CA THR A 179 10.86 6.65 5.83
C THR A 179 10.38 7.97 6.42
N ASN A 180 9.09 8.06 6.77
CA ASN A 180 8.42 9.28 7.20
C ASN A 180 8.59 10.44 6.20
N ASP A 181 8.36 10.15 4.92
CA ASP A 181 8.66 11.02 3.78
C ASP A 181 7.43 11.19 2.87
N VAL A 182 7.35 12.32 2.16
CA VAL A 182 6.33 12.58 1.13
C VAL A 182 6.98 12.41 -0.24
N GLN A 183 6.45 11.52 -1.06
CA GLN A 183 7.06 11.05 -2.29
C GLN A 183 6.12 11.19 -3.48
N GLN A 184 6.54 11.85 -4.56
CA GLN A 184 5.79 11.88 -5.81
C GLN A 184 6.24 10.79 -6.76
N GLU A 185 5.27 10.17 -7.42
CA GLU A 185 5.51 9.21 -8.50
C GLU A 185 5.66 9.93 -9.84
N VAL A 186 6.78 9.69 -10.52
CA VAL A 186 7.05 10.17 -11.89
C VAL A 186 7.56 8.99 -12.70
N GLU A 187 6.78 8.56 -13.70
CA GLU A 187 7.14 7.44 -14.60
C GLU A 187 7.54 6.15 -13.85
N GLY A 188 6.90 5.85 -12.72
CA GLY A 188 7.23 4.69 -11.88
C GLY A 188 8.43 4.89 -10.95
N TYR A 189 8.97 6.09 -10.81
CA TYR A 189 10.02 6.43 -9.85
C TYR A 189 9.47 7.34 -8.75
N LEU A 190 9.90 7.12 -7.50
CA LEU A 190 9.55 7.94 -6.35
C LEU A 190 10.65 8.97 -6.08
N THR A 191 10.23 10.22 -5.88
CA THR A 191 11.11 11.35 -5.51
C THR A 191 10.62 12.03 -4.24
N SER A 192 11.53 12.36 -3.33
CA SER A 192 11.19 13.00 -2.05
C SER A 192 10.89 14.50 -2.23
N HIS A 193 9.74 14.92 -1.72
CA HIS A 193 9.35 16.33 -1.61
C HIS A 193 9.93 17.01 -0.37
N MET A 194 10.38 16.23 0.62
CA MET A 194 10.95 16.76 1.86
C MET A 194 12.45 17.07 1.74
N THR A 195 13.06 16.92 0.55
CA THR A 195 14.47 17.23 0.36
C THR A 195 14.69 18.73 0.18
N ALA A 196 15.60 19.29 0.98
CA ALA A 196 15.99 20.70 0.92
C ALA A 196 16.58 21.15 -0.44
N ASP A 197 17.22 20.26 -1.20
CA ASP A 197 17.71 20.53 -2.56
C ASP A 197 16.92 19.75 -3.62
N GLN A 198 15.78 20.32 -4.01
CA GLN A 198 14.95 19.77 -5.09
C GLN A 198 15.67 19.71 -6.44
N SER A 199 16.72 20.51 -6.66
CA SER A 199 17.52 20.41 -7.90
C SER A 199 18.36 19.14 -7.92
N ALA A 200 18.86 18.69 -6.77
CA ALA A 200 19.59 17.43 -6.67
C ALA A 200 18.67 16.22 -6.89
N GLU A 201 17.49 16.21 -6.28
CA GLU A 201 16.52 15.13 -6.48
C GLU A 201 16.01 15.08 -7.92
N ASN A 202 15.72 16.22 -8.55
CA ASN A 202 15.36 16.25 -9.97
C ASN A 202 16.46 15.71 -10.90
N ARG A 203 17.73 16.04 -10.62
CA ARG A 203 18.86 15.46 -11.36
C ARG A 203 18.97 13.95 -11.14
N ARG A 204 18.75 13.49 -9.91
CA ARG A 204 18.76 12.06 -9.57
C ARG A 204 17.66 11.32 -10.31
N LEU A 205 16.43 11.83 -10.26
CA LEU A 205 15.28 11.28 -10.98
C LEU A 205 15.54 11.22 -12.50
N ALA A 206 16.00 12.32 -13.10
CA ALA A 206 16.32 12.36 -14.53
C ALA A 206 17.37 11.32 -14.90
N ASN A 207 18.43 11.15 -14.10
CA ASN A 207 19.44 10.12 -14.34
C ASN A 207 18.86 8.71 -14.25
N ARG A 208 17.98 8.43 -13.30
CA ARG A 208 17.32 7.12 -13.16
C ARG A 208 16.47 6.78 -14.37
N ILE A 209 15.65 7.74 -14.83
CA ILE A 209 14.82 7.62 -16.04
C ILE A 209 15.70 7.38 -17.27
N MET A 210 16.73 8.22 -17.48
CA MET A 210 17.62 8.13 -18.64
C MET A 210 18.38 6.80 -18.70
N ASN A 211 18.74 6.23 -17.55
CA ASN A 211 19.43 4.95 -17.48
C ASN A 211 18.49 3.74 -17.47
N SER A 212 17.17 3.96 -17.47
CA SER A 212 16.16 2.89 -17.35
C SER A 212 16.42 2.01 -16.13
N ASP A 213 16.69 2.67 -15.00
CA ASP A 213 16.83 1.98 -13.71
C ASP A 213 15.54 1.22 -13.37
N SER A 214 15.62 0.29 -12.42
CA SER A 214 14.41 -0.37 -11.92
C SER A 214 13.47 0.66 -11.28
N THR A 215 12.19 0.60 -11.65
CA THR A 215 11.12 1.43 -11.07
C THR A 215 10.97 1.15 -9.58
N ASP A 216 10.50 2.15 -8.84
CA ASP A 216 10.22 2.02 -7.42
C ASP A 216 8.87 1.31 -7.21
N PRO A 217 8.81 0.26 -6.39
CA PRO A 217 7.54 -0.38 -6.09
C PRO A 217 6.72 0.49 -5.13
N ILE A 218 5.47 0.76 -5.47
CA ILE A 218 4.46 1.21 -4.50
C ILE A 218 4.06 -0.02 -3.68
N ILE A 219 4.32 0.05 -2.38
CA ILE A 219 4.10 -1.07 -1.45
C ILE A 219 2.89 -0.75 -0.58
N ASP A 220 1.83 -1.53 -0.74
CA ASP A 220 0.63 -1.46 0.10
C ASP A 220 1.00 -1.66 1.58
N GLY A 221 0.46 -0.78 2.44
CA GLY A 221 0.79 -0.74 3.86
C GLY A 221 2.11 -0.03 4.21
N LEU A 222 2.87 0.46 3.23
CA LEU A 222 3.98 1.41 3.46
C LEU A 222 3.75 2.75 2.76
N HIS A 223 3.16 2.74 1.57
CA HIS A 223 2.88 3.94 0.78
C HIS A 223 1.38 4.21 0.81
N PHE A 224 1.00 5.36 1.35
CA PHE A 224 -0.38 5.81 1.45
C PHE A 224 -0.58 6.97 0.50
N LEU A 225 -1.53 6.83 -0.43
CA LEU A 225 -1.85 7.92 -1.36
C LEU A 225 -2.42 9.10 -0.54
N ILE A 226 -1.80 10.27 -0.66
CA ILE A 226 -2.30 11.48 -0.01
C ILE A 226 -3.57 11.91 -0.76
N PRO A 227 -4.74 11.98 -0.10
CA PRO A 227 -5.97 12.35 -0.77
C PRO A 227 -5.94 13.81 -1.23
N ARG A 228 -6.86 14.20 -2.11
CA ARG A 228 -7.13 15.63 -2.34
C ARG A 228 -8.05 16.12 -1.22
N LEU A 229 -7.81 17.31 -0.70
CA LEU A 229 -8.59 17.87 0.41
C LEU A 229 -9.93 18.42 -0.07
N PRO A 230 -11.09 17.87 0.34
CA PRO A 230 -12.37 18.51 0.07
C PRO A 230 -12.42 19.92 0.68
N LEU A 231 -13.02 20.87 -0.02
CA LEU A 231 -13.17 22.24 0.46
C LEU A 231 -13.98 22.26 1.75
N SER A 232 -15.08 21.51 1.83
CA SER A 232 -15.90 21.42 3.03
C SER A 232 -15.10 20.96 4.26
N THR A 233 -14.24 19.95 4.11
CA THR A 233 -13.35 19.50 5.20
C THR A 233 -12.42 20.62 5.69
N PHE A 234 -11.86 21.42 4.78
CA PHE A 234 -11.03 22.57 5.16
C PHE A 234 -11.85 23.61 5.93
N LEU A 235 -13.02 23.98 5.42
CA LEU A 235 -13.87 25.01 6.03
C LEU A 235 -14.42 24.58 7.38
N GLU A 236 -14.84 23.33 7.54
CA GLU A 236 -15.27 22.76 8.83
C GLU A 236 -14.17 22.85 9.87
N LYS A 237 -12.95 22.44 9.52
CA LYS A 237 -11.78 22.54 10.41
C LYS A 237 -11.41 23.98 10.73
N PHE A 238 -11.53 24.87 9.75
CA PHE A 238 -11.30 26.29 9.98
C PHE A 238 -12.35 26.87 10.96
N LYS A 239 -13.64 26.56 10.77
CA LYS A 239 -14.73 26.94 11.69
C LYS A 239 -14.48 26.40 13.10
N GLU A 240 -14.05 25.14 13.24
CA GLU A 240 -13.72 24.52 14.54
C GLU A 240 -12.67 25.34 15.32
N TYR A 241 -11.63 25.85 14.63
CA TYR A 241 -10.60 26.68 15.26
C TYR A 241 -10.96 28.16 15.39
N ALA A 242 -12.02 28.60 14.71
CA ALA A 242 -12.57 29.94 14.79
C ALA A 242 -13.81 30.03 15.70
N ASP A 243 -14.17 28.96 16.44
CA ASP A 243 -15.44 28.85 17.20
C ASP A 243 -15.67 29.99 18.21
N ASP A 244 -14.58 30.55 18.76
CA ASP A 244 -14.65 31.71 19.67
C ASP A 244 -14.83 33.06 18.94
N ASN A 245 -15.00 33.06 17.62
CA ASN A 245 -15.04 34.25 16.77
C ASN A 245 -16.19 34.24 15.75
N GLU A 246 -17.33 34.82 16.15
CA GLU A 246 -18.54 34.90 15.30
C GLU A 246 -18.27 35.59 13.94
N ASP A 247 -17.46 36.65 13.91
CA ASP A 247 -17.17 37.39 12.66
C ASP A 247 -16.41 36.53 11.62
N LEU A 248 -15.51 35.65 12.10
CA LEU A 248 -14.80 34.69 11.24
C LEU A 248 -15.71 33.56 10.78
N ILE A 249 -16.65 33.11 11.61
CA ILE A 249 -17.63 32.10 11.23
C ILE A 249 -18.55 32.64 10.13
N ASP A 250 -19.05 33.88 10.30
CA ASP A 250 -19.87 34.57 9.31
C ASP A 250 -19.12 34.75 7.98
N PHE A 251 -17.82 35.07 8.02
CA PHE A 251 -16.98 35.12 6.83
C PHE A 251 -16.99 33.80 6.05
N ILE A 252 -16.99 32.66 6.73
CA ILE A 252 -17.00 31.37 6.03
C ILE A 252 -18.32 31.17 5.30
N ASP A 253 -19.45 31.49 5.92
CA ASP A 253 -20.77 31.37 5.27
C ASP A 253 -20.89 32.31 4.05
N GLU A 254 -20.32 33.51 4.13
CA GLU A 254 -20.19 34.43 2.99
C GLU A 254 -19.28 33.88 1.88
N PHE A 255 -18.15 33.27 2.26
CA PHE A 255 -17.21 32.66 1.33
C PHE A 255 -17.83 31.44 0.62
N GLU A 256 -18.56 30.59 1.34
CA GLU A 256 -19.28 29.45 0.77
C GLU A 256 -20.28 29.92 -0.30
N SER A 257 -21.01 31.00 -0.04
CA SER A 257 -21.92 31.59 -1.03
C SER A 257 -21.15 32.11 -2.25
N THR A 258 -20.04 32.81 -2.02
CA THR A 258 -19.21 33.41 -3.08
C THR A 258 -18.59 32.34 -3.99
N ILE A 259 -18.03 31.27 -3.41
CA ILE A 259 -17.36 30.22 -4.17
C ILE A 259 -18.38 29.37 -4.95
N MET A 260 -19.59 29.19 -4.42
CA MET A 260 -20.68 28.53 -5.14
C MET A 260 -21.26 29.38 -6.27
N GLU A 261 -21.22 30.72 -6.17
CA GLU A 261 -21.51 31.58 -7.33
C GLU A 261 -20.44 31.47 -8.43
N GLU A 262 -19.17 31.30 -8.06
CA GLU A 262 -18.06 31.17 -9.01
C GLU A 262 -18.04 29.78 -9.70
N TYR A 263 -18.30 28.71 -8.95
CA TYR A 263 -18.16 27.33 -9.43
C TYR A 263 -19.48 26.58 -9.60
N GLY A 264 -20.63 27.14 -9.23
CA GLY A 264 -21.93 26.44 -9.22
C GLY A 264 -22.45 26.00 -10.60
N ASP A 265 -21.88 26.51 -11.69
CA ASP A 265 -22.14 26.00 -13.04
C ASP A 265 -21.42 24.66 -13.32
N TYR A 266 -20.43 24.29 -12.50
CA TYR A 266 -19.56 23.12 -12.65
C TYR A 266 -19.77 22.05 -11.58
N VAL A 267 -20.31 22.41 -10.42
CA VAL A 267 -20.53 21.52 -9.28
C VAL A 267 -21.93 21.69 -8.70
N ASP A 268 -22.50 20.59 -8.18
CA ASP A 268 -23.84 20.59 -7.56
C ASP A 268 -23.78 21.09 -6.11
N SER A 269 -22.65 20.90 -5.43
CA SER A 269 -22.46 21.28 -4.02
C SER A 269 -21.02 21.65 -3.70
N ILE A 270 -20.81 22.31 -2.55
CA ILE A 270 -19.48 22.64 -2.05
C ILE A 270 -18.64 21.38 -1.71
N ASP A 271 -19.31 20.27 -1.41
CA ASP A 271 -18.66 18.98 -1.14
C ASP A 271 -17.97 18.39 -2.39
N ASP A 272 -18.38 18.83 -3.58
CA ASP A 272 -17.76 18.43 -4.84
C ASP A 272 -16.52 19.29 -5.17
N LEU A 273 -16.27 20.36 -4.40
CA LEU A 273 -15.09 21.20 -4.56
C LEU A 273 -13.92 20.67 -3.75
N VAL A 274 -12.74 20.75 -4.34
CA VAL A 274 -11.47 20.44 -3.70
C VAL A 274 -10.79 21.76 -3.35
N PHE A 275 -10.10 21.80 -2.20
CA PHE A 275 -9.20 22.87 -1.79
C PHE A 275 -7.92 22.92 -2.64
N SER A 276 -8.09 23.05 -3.95
CA SER A 276 -7.04 23.16 -4.96
C SER A 276 -6.31 24.50 -4.85
N GLU A 277 -5.22 24.69 -5.59
CA GLU A 277 -4.49 25.96 -5.62
C GLU A 277 -5.40 27.14 -6.01
N SER A 278 -6.30 26.95 -6.98
CA SER A 278 -7.23 27.99 -7.41
C SER A 278 -8.23 28.35 -6.32
N VAL A 279 -8.87 27.34 -5.71
CA VAL A 279 -9.87 27.52 -4.65
C VAL A 279 -9.23 28.09 -3.38
N SER A 280 -8.07 27.57 -3.00
CA SER A 280 -7.24 28.09 -1.91
C SER A 280 -6.87 29.56 -2.13
N ASN A 281 -6.46 29.93 -3.35
CA ASN A 281 -6.15 31.33 -3.66
C ASN A 281 -7.38 32.23 -3.55
N SER A 282 -8.56 31.79 -4.00
CA SER A 282 -9.81 32.52 -3.80
C SER A 282 -10.10 32.70 -2.30
N PHE A 283 -10.00 31.63 -1.51
CA PHE A 283 -10.18 31.68 -0.05
C PHE A 283 -9.25 32.71 0.62
N PHE A 284 -7.94 32.60 0.40
CA PHE A 284 -6.98 33.52 1.04
C PHE A 284 -7.10 34.96 0.53
N THR A 285 -7.57 35.16 -0.71
CA THR A 285 -7.83 36.50 -1.25
C THR A 285 -9.02 37.16 -0.57
N GLU A 286 -10.13 36.43 -0.42
CA GLU A 286 -11.31 36.96 0.29
C GLU A 286 -11.03 37.13 1.78
N LEU A 287 -10.26 36.21 2.39
CA LEU A 287 -9.86 36.32 3.78
C LEU A 287 -8.95 37.55 4.03
N ASP A 288 -8.01 37.86 3.14
CA ASP A 288 -7.19 39.08 3.24
C ASP A 288 -8.03 40.36 3.12
N LYS A 289 -9.05 40.38 2.25
CA LYS A 289 -9.99 41.51 2.17
C LYS A 289 -10.79 41.65 3.45
N TRP A 290 -11.35 40.55 3.97
CA TRP A 290 -12.09 40.53 5.21
C TRP A 290 -11.23 41.01 6.39
N TYR A 291 -10.01 40.49 6.52
CA TYR A 291 -9.03 40.85 7.55
C TYR A 291 -8.77 42.37 7.55
N ARG A 292 -8.53 42.97 6.37
CA ARG A 292 -8.27 44.41 6.24
C ARG A 292 -9.47 45.28 6.57
N ASN A 293 -10.69 44.78 6.37
CA ASN A 293 -11.92 45.53 6.63
C ASN A 293 -12.33 45.50 8.11
N ASN A 294 -11.92 44.47 8.86
CA ASN A 294 -12.35 44.23 10.24
C ASN A 294 -11.30 44.55 11.31
N ASP A 295 -10.07 44.97 10.92
CA ASP A 295 -8.95 45.28 11.83
C ASP A 295 -8.65 44.14 12.83
N PHE A 296 -8.73 42.91 12.31
CA PHE A 296 -8.54 41.68 13.08
C PHE A 296 -7.07 41.47 13.48
N ASP A 297 -6.79 40.70 14.56
CA ASP A 297 -5.41 40.37 14.94
C ASP A 297 -4.79 39.37 13.95
N ILE A 298 -3.75 39.80 13.23
CA ILE A 298 -3.07 38.97 12.25
C ILE A 298 -2.36 37.75 12.86
N ASP A 299 -1.91 37.84 14.11
CA ASP A 299 -1.24 36.73 14.77
C ASP A 299 -2.25 35.66 15.20
N GLU A 300 -3.44 36.08 15.65
CA GLU A 300 -4.57 35.19 15.90
C GLU A 300 -5.03 34.49 14.60
N LEU A 301 -5.19 35.24 13.51
CA LEU A 301 -5.60 34.67 12.22
C LEU A 301 -4.58 33.64 11.69
N LYS A 302 -3.28 33.93 11.79
CA LYS A 302 -2.23 32.98 11.44
C LYS A 302 -2.26 31.74 12.32
N GLU A 303 -2.53 31.89 13.61
CA GLU A 303 -2.66 30.76 14.52
C GLU A 303 -3.81 29.83 14.10
N ILE A 304 -4.98 30.40 13.78
CA ILE A 304 -6.15 29.63 13.29
C ILE A 304 -5.81 28.89 11.99
N ILE A 305 -5.22 29.58 11.01
CA ILE A 305 -4.80 28.96 9.73
C ILE A 305 -3.81 27.82 9.97
N ASN A 306 -2.80 28.05 10.81
CA ASN A 306 -1.77 27.04 11.10
C ASN A 306 -2.35 25.84 11.85
N LYS A 307 -3.24 26.05 12.84
CA LYS A 307 -3.95 24.96 13.52
C LYS A 307 -4.80 24.15 12.55
N THR A 308 -5.53 24.82 11.67
CA THR A 308 -6.36 24.17 10.63
C THR A 308 -5.51 23.25 9.75
N ARG A 309 -4.43 23.78 9.17
CA ARG A 309 -3.52 23.02 8.30
C ARG A 309 -2.87 21.85 9.03
N ASN A 310 -2.36 22.10 10.23
CA ASN A 310 -1.66 21.09 11.02
C ASN A 310 -2.60 19.98 11.49
N SER A 311 -3.85 20.30 11.87
CA SER A 311 -4.85 19.30 12.23
C SER A 311 -5.15 18.39 11.07
N ILE A 312 -5.47 18.94 9.90
CA ILE A 312 -5.82 18.15 8.70
C ILE A 312 -4.69 17.19 8.33
N SER A 313 -3.44 17.68 8.28
CA SER A 313 -2.29 16.82 8.01
C SER A 313 -2.05 15.78 9.09
N SER A 314 -2.21 16.16 10.37
CA SER A 314 -2.02 15.25 11.50
C SER A 314 -3.08 14.15 11.52
N ASP A 315 -4.34 14.49 11.28
CA ASP A 315 -5.46 13.54 11.28
C ASP A 315 -5.21 12.44 10.24
N PHE A 316 -4.82 12.82 9.02
CA PHE A 316 -4.42 11.87 7.97
C PHE A 316 -3.22 11.02 8.38
N LEU A 317 -2.15 11.63 8.91
CA LEU A 317 -0.93 10.92 9.28
C LEU A 317 -1.16 9.96 10.46
N ILE A 318 -2.03 10.31 11.41
CA ILE A 318 -2.42 9.44 12.52
C ILE A 318 -3.19 8.24 11.98
N GLU A 319 -4.22 8.47 11.15
CA GLU A 319 -5.05 7.41 10.57
C GLU A 319 -4.20 6.33 9.88
N VAL A 320 -3.31 6.73 8.96
CA VAL A 320 -2.46 5.78 8.21
C VAL A 320 -1.36 5.11 9.05
N ASN A 321 -1.09 5.62 10.26
CA ASN A 321 -0.16 5.02 11.21
C ASN A 321 -0.86 4.14 12.27
N GLU A 322 -2.18 4.20 12.38
CA GLU A 322 -2.98 3.33 13.26
C GLU A 322 -3.40 2.01 12.60
N GLU A 323 -3.56 2.00 11.28
CA GLU A 323 -3.78 0.80 10.43
C GLU A 323 -2.62 -0.22 10.52
#